data_AF-A0A3Q9FPS8-F1
#
_entry.id   AF-A0A3Q9FPS8-F1
#
_cell.length_a   1.000
_cell.length_b   1.000
_cell.length_c   1.000
_cell.angle_alpha   90.00
_cell.angle_beta   90.00
_cell.angle_gamma   90.00
#
_symmetry.space_group_name_H-M   'P 1'
#
loop_
_entity.id
_entity.type
_entity.pdbx_description
1 polymer ?
#
loop_
_entity_poly.entity_id
_entity_poly.type
_entity_poly.pdbx_seq_one_letter_code
_entity_poly.pdbx_strand_id
1 'polypeptide(L)' 'MIRDTEKIDSFIAREAKGVKEMLKSGAIHPSLVTLDIFIDNLIDDFQIDKSQIDYTKEKSREVLKSLNIEIQGL' A
#
# COMPACT_ATOMS: atom_id res chain seq x y z
N MET A 1 -7.03 -15.76 -5.29
CA MET A 1 -5.63 -15.29 -5.33
C MET A 1 -5.37 -14.53 -6.61
N ILE A 2 -4.85 -13.30 -6.51
CA ILE A 2 -4.55 -12.43 -7.66
C ILE A 2 -3.09 -12.63 -8.06
N ARG A 3 -2.84 -12.78 -9.38
CA ARG A 3 -1.52 -12.96 -9.98
C ARG A 3 -1.18 -11.92 -11.06
N ASP A 4 -2.13 -11.07 -11.36
CA ASP A 4 -2.02 -10.05 -12.39
C ASP A 4 -1.39 -8.79 -11.77
N THR A 5 -0.19 -8.47 -12.23
CA THR A 5 0.59 -7.34 -11.74
C THR A 5 -0.10 -6.00 -12.01
N GLU A 6 -0.82 -5.84 -13.12
CA GLU A 6 -1.56 -4.59 -13.41
C GLU A 6 -2.72 -4.38 -12.44
N LYS A 7 -3.37 -5.46 -12.02
CA LYS A 7 -4.40 -5.40 -10.96
C LYS A 7 -3.78 -5.06 -9.62
N ILE A 8 -2.65 -5.67 -9.26
CA ILE A 8 -1.92 -5.36 -8.02
C ILE A 8 -1.54 -3.87 -7.99
N ASP A 9 -0.98 -3.34 -9.08
CA ASP A 9 -0.65 -1.92 -9.23
C ASP A 9 -1.88 -1.03 -9.00
N SER A 10 -3.02 -1.42 -9.58
CA SER A 10 -4.27 -0.68 -9.43
C SER A 10 -4.77 -0.66 -7.98
N PHE A 11 -4.64 -1.78 -7.25
CA PHE A 11 -5.01 -1.84 -5.83
C PHE A 11 -4.07 -0.99 -4.98
N ILE A 12 -2.75 -1.12 -5.19
CA ILE A 12 -1.74 -0.32 -4.49
C ILE A 12 -2.01 1.17 -4.68
N ALA A 13 -2.24 1.61 -5.92
CA ALA A 13 -2.51 3.01 -6.23
C ALA A 13 -3.79 3.52 -5.54
N ARG A 14 -4.85 2.69 -5.51
CA ARG A 14 -6.12 3.04 -4.88
C ARG A 14 -5.98 3.17 -3.36
N GLU A 15 -5.38 2.19 -2.70
CA GLU A 15 -5.20 2.20 -1.25
C GLU A 15 -4.23 3.31 -0.81
N ALA A 16 -3.12 3.52 -1.53
CA ALA A 16 -2.19 4.60 -1.26
C ALA A 16 -2.86 5.98 -1.35
N LYS A 17 -3.75 6.18 -2.33
CA LYS A 17 -4.53 7.41 -2.44
C LYS A 17 -5.49 7.59 -1.24
N GLY A 18 -6.15 6.51 -0.82
CA GLY A 18 -7.01 6.51 0.37
C GLY A 18 -6.24 6.90 1.64
N VAL A 19 -5.08 6.29 1.86
CA VAL A 19 -4.18 6.62 2.98
C VAL A 19 -3.77 8.08 2.94
N LYS A 20 -3.36 8.60 1.77
CA LYS A 20 -2.97 10.00 1.61
C LYS A 20 -4.09 10.96 1.99
N GLU A 21 -5.33 10.67 1.58
CA GLU A 21 -6.50 11.48 1.90
C GLU A 21 -6.85 11.41 3.39
N MET A 22 -6.75 10.23 4.02
CA MET A 22 -6.96 10.05 5.46
C MET A 22 -5.91 10.79 6.30
N LEU A 23 -4.63 10.73 5.91
CA LEU A 23 -3.56 11.48 6.56
C LEU A 23 -3.79 12.99 6.42
N LYS A 24 -4.12 13.45 5.21
CA LYS A 24 -4.37 14.88 4.93
C LYS A 24 -5.57 15.43 5.70
N SER A 25 -6.63 14.63 5.86
CA SER A 25 -7.83 15.02 6.61
C SER A 25 -7.66 14.89 8.13
N GLY A 26 -6.57 14.29 8.59
CA GLY A 26 -6.34 14.01 10.01
C GLY A 26 -7.20 12.87 10.56
N ALA A 27 -7.84 12.08 9.69
CA ALA A 27 -8.63 10.91 10.10
C ALA A 27 -7.75 9.82 10.73
N ILE A 28 -6.48 9.74 10.32
CA ILE A 28 -5.48 8.85 10.91
C ILE A 28 -4.20 9.64 11.18
N HIS A 29 -3.53 9.31 12.29
CA HIS A 29 -2.23 9.89 12.61
C HIS A 29 -1.14 9.17 11.81
N PRO A 30 -0.16 9.87 11.20
CA PRO A 30 0.91 9.25 10.40
C PRO A 30 1.70 8.16 11.13
N SER A 31 1.86 8.27 12.45
CA SER A 31 2.56 7.26 13.25
C SER A 31 1.81 5.93 13.38
N LEU A 32 0.53 5.88 13.04
CA LEU A 32 -0.29 4.66 13.10
C LEU A 32 -0.26 3.88 11.79
N VAL A 33 0.29 4.48 10.73
CA VAL A 33 0.45 3.83 9.43
C VAL A 33 1.91 3.47 9.27
N THR A 34 2.19 2.17 9.13
CA THR A 34 3.50 1.65 8.77
C THR A 34 3.44 1.02 7.39
N LEU A 35 4.58 0.97 6.71
CA LEU A 35 4.68 0.28 5.42
C LEU A 35 4.24 -1.19 5.53
N ASP A 36 4.63 -1.86 6.61
CA ASP A 36 4.29 -3.28 6.82
C ASP A 36 2.78 -3.46 6.99
N ILE A 37 2.11 -2.64 7.81
CA ILE A 37 0.65 -2.69 7.97
C ILE A 37 -0.05 -2.43 6.63
N PHE A 38 0.43 -1.45 5.86
CA PHE A 38 -0.14 -1.16 4.54
C PHE A 38 -0.06 -2.39 3.63
N ILE A 39 1.10 -3.04 3.55
CA ILE A 39 1.32 -4.20 2.67
C ILE A 39 0.53 -5.42 3.16
N ASP A 40 0.54 -5.69 4.46
CA ASP A 40 -0.15 -6.83 5.06
C ASP A 40 -1.66 -6.73 4.80
N ASN A 41 -2.26 -5.56 5.05
CA ASN A 41 -3.67 -5.31 4.71
C ASN A 41 -3.94 -5.53 3.22
N LEU A 42 -3.04 -5.07 2.34
CA LEU A 42 -3.19 -5.21 0.90
C LEU A 42 -3.15 -6.67 0.44
N ILE A 43 -2.25 -7.47 1.03
CA ILE A 43 -2.14 -8.90 0.74
C ILE A 43 -3.39 -9.64 1.20
N ASP A 44 -3.90 -9.31 2.39
CA ASP A 44 -5.07 -9.97 2.98
C ASP A 44 -6.37 -9.56 2.27
N ASP A 45 -6.60 -8.25 2.08
CA ASP A 45 -7.82 -7.71 1.48
C ASP A 45 -8.01 -8.15 0.02
N PHE A 46 -6.92 -8.16 -0.76
CA PHE A 46 -6.95 -8.54 -2.18
C PHE A 46 -6.56 -9.99 -2.43
N GLN A 47 -6.24 -10.75 -1.38
CA GLN A 47 -5.77 -12.14 -1.47
C GLN A 47 -4.64 -12.28 -2.49
N ILE A 48 -3.58 -11.50 -2.34
CA ILE A 48 -2.44 -11.52 -3.27
C ILE A 48 -1.74 -12.88 -3.19
N ASP A 49 -1.39 -13.44 -4.35
CA ASP A 49 -0.68 -14.72 -4.42
C ASP A 49 0.71 -14.62 -3.79
N LYS A 50 1.15 -15.68 -3.09
CA LYS A 50 2.45 -15.70 -2.41
C LYS A 50 3.62 -15.41 -3.35
N SER A 51 3.51 -15.83 -4.62
CA SER A 51 4.51 -15.55 -5.66
C SER A 51 4.65 -14.07 -6.02
N GLN A 52 3.69 -13.23 -5.63
CA GLN A 52 3.64 -11.79 -5.95
C GLN A 52 3.89 -10.90 -4.72
N ILE A 53 4.20 -11.48 -3.55
CA ILE A 53 4.42 -10.69 -2.33
C ILE A 53 5.62 -9.75 -2.49
N ASP A 54 6.73 -10.23 -3.05
CA ASP A 54 7.93 -9.41 -3.21
C ASP A 54 7.69 -8.25 -4.19
N TYR A 55 7.02 -8.52 -5.31
CA TYR A 55 6.57 -7.50 -6.24
C TYR A 55 5.67 -6.46 -5.56
N THR A 56 4.69 -6.92 -4.78
CA THR A 56 3.75 -6.05 -4.05
C THR A 56 4.49 -5.14 -3.07
N LYS A 57 5.50 -5.67 -2.36
CA LYS A 57 6.33 -4.91 -1.41
C LYS A 57 7.12 -3.81 -2.11
N GLU A 58 7.84 -4.17 -3.18
CA GLU A 58 8.64 -3.21 -3.95
C GLU A 58 7.75 -2.13 -4.56
N LYS A 59 6.65 -2.54 -5.19
CA LYS A 59 5.74 -1.61 -5.85
C LYS A 59 5.03 -0.68 -4.88
N SER A 60 4.63 -1.19 -3.72
CA SER A 60 4.02 -0.36 -2.67
C SER A 60 4.98 0.74 -2.22
N ARG A 61 6.27 0.43 -2.04
CA ARG A 61 7.29 1.45 -1.71
C ARG A 61 7.41 2.51 -2.79
N GLU A 62 7.48 2.12 -4.05
CA GLU A 62 7.56 3.06 -5.18
C GLU A 62 6.36 3.99 -5.22
N VAL A 63 5.15 3.44 -5.14
CA VAL A 63 3.90 4.20 -5.25
C VAL A 63 3.77 5.17 -4.07
N LEU A 64 3.98 4.71 -2.84
CA LEU A 64 3.90 5.55 -1.65
C LEU A 64 4.92 6.70 -1.70
N LYS A 65 6.15 6.44 -2.17
CA LYS A 65 7.17 7.48 -2.39
C LYS A 65 6.77 8.47 -3.48
N SER A 66 6.30 7.98 -4.63
CA SER A 66 5.87 8.84 -5.73
C SER A 66 4.70 9.77 -5.35
N LEU A 67 3.86 9.32 -4.40
CA LEU A 67 2.74 10.09 -3.88
C LEU A 67 3.10 11.00 -2.70
N ASN A 68 4.38 11.03 -2.28
CA ASN A 68 4.85 11.78 -1.10
C ASN A 68 4.05 11.46 0.16
N ILE A 69 3.82 10.17 0.42
CA ILE A 69 3.12 9.70 1.63
C ILE A 69 4.16 9.43 2.70
N GLU A 70 4.10 10.19 3.80
CA GLU A 70 5.02 10.07 4.92
C GLU A 70 4.44 9.12 5.97
N ILE A 71 4.88 7.86 5.91
CA ILE A 71 4.52 6.80 6.86
C ILE A 71 5.77 6.16 7.45
N GLN A 72 5.64 5.45 8.57
CA GLN A 72 6.78 4.82 9.21
C GLN A 72 7.29 3.60 8.40
N GLY A 73 8.60 3.51 8.22
CA GLY A 73 9.26 2.38 7.53
C GLY A 73 9.39 2.52 6.01
N LEU A 74 9.10 3.71 5.45
CA LEU A 74 9.28 4.02 4.02
C LEU A 74 10.70 4.47 3.66
#